data_AF-A0A3D3JFJ4-F1
#
_entry.id   AF-A0A3D3JFJ4-F1
#
_cell.length_a   1.000
_cell.length_b   1.000
_cell.length_c   1.000
_cell.angle_alpha   90.00
_cell.angle_beta   90.00
_cell.angle_gamma   90.00
#
_symmetry.space_group_name_H-M   'P 1'
#
loop_
_entity.id
_entity.type
_entity.pdbx_description
1 polymer ?
#
loop_
_entity_poly.entity_id
_entity_poly.type
_entity_poly.pdbx_seq_one_letter_code
_entity_poly.pdbx_strand_id
1 'polypeptide(L)' 'IGEDILFYCNQRGIGTEEAVALIVNGYVRDVINQLPMEFAVEAQKLLAISLEGSVG' A
#
# COMPACT_ATOMS: atom_id res chain seq x y z
N ILE A 1 -9.99 -0.72 -4.23
CA ILE A 1 -10.17 -0.17 -2.86
C ILE A 1 -11.52 0.54 -2.84
N GLY A 2 -12.31 0.40 -1.79
CA GLY A 2 -13.63 1.05 -1.72
C GLY A 2 -13.52 2.57 -1.75
N GLU A 3 -14.41 3.25 -2.48
CA GLU A 3 -14.45 4.72 -2.57
C GLU A 3 -14.73 5.39 -1.22
N ASP A 4 -15.49 4.73 -0.36
CA ASP A 4 -15.79 5.13 1.01
C ASP A 4 -14.53 5.21 1.89
N ILE A 5 -13.63 4.24 1.76
CA ILE A 5 -12.36 4.20 2.50
C ILE A 5 -11.44 5.32 2.00
N LEU A 6 -11.32 5.50 0.68
CA LEU A 6 -10.53 6.59 0.10
C LEU A 6 -11.08 7.96 0.49
N PHE A 7 -12.40 8.14 0.46
CA PHE A 7 -13.05 9.36 0.90
C PHE A 7 -12.80 9.66 2.38
N TYR A 8 -12.87 8.66 3.25
CA TYR A 8 -12.58 8.79 4.68
C TYR A 8 -11.12 9.19 4.96
N CYS A 9 -10.17 8.64 4.21
CA CYS A 9 -8.75 8.99 4.27
C CYS A 9 -8.50 10.42 3.77
N ASN A 10 -9.08 10.77 2.61
CA ASN A 10 -8.98 12.10 2.02
C ASN A 10 -9.55 13.18 2.93
N GLN A 11 -10.69 12.93 3.60
CA GLN A 11 -11.25 13.84 4.61
C GLN A 11 -10.33 14.10 5.81
N ARG A 12 -9.40 13.18 6.09
CA ARG A 12 -8.38 13.33 7.14
C ARG A 12 -7.09 13.97 6.64
N GLY A 13 -7.06 14.42 5.39
CA GLY A 13 -5.88 15.00 4.76
C GLY A 13 -4.84 13.96 4.30
N ILE A 14 -5.19 12.68 4.28
CA ILE A 14 -4.36 11.61 3.72
C ILE A 14 -4.64 11.58 2.23
N GLY A 15 -3.63 11.79 1.37
CA GLY A 15 -3.83 11.78 -0.07
C GLY A 15 -4.24 10.41 -0.60
N THR A 16 -4.90 10.35 -1.76
CA THR A 16 -5.37 9.08 -2.35
C THR A 16 -4.23 8.06 -2.51
N GLU A 17 -3.07 8.47 -3.01
CA GLU A 17 -1.89 7.60 -3.16
C GLU A 17 -1.39 7.05 -1.82
N GLU A 18 -1.30 7.91 -0.81
CA GLU A 18 -0.87 7.53 0.53
C GLU A 18 -1.90 6.59 1.20
N ALA A 19 -3.19 6.85 1.01
CA ALA A 19 -4.26 5.99 1.50
C ALA A 19 -4.21 4.61 0.85
N VAL A 20 -4.01 4.56 -0.47
CA VAL A 20 -3.83 3.31 -1.22
C VAL A 20 -2.60 2.55 -0.69
N ALA A 21 -1.47 3.23 -0.54
CA ALA A 21 -0.25 2.63 -0.01
C ALA A 21 -0.44 2.07 1.40
N LEU A 22 -1.11 2.81 2.30
CA LEU A 22 -1.41 2.36 3.66
C LEU A 22 -2.24 1.08 3.66
N ILE A 23 -3.31 1.04 2.86
CA ILE A 23 -4.25 -0.08 2.79
C ILE A 23 -3.56 -1.32 2.22
N VAL A 24 -2.84 -1.17 1.10
CA VAL A 24 -2.17 -2.30 0.44
C VAL A 24 -1.04 -2.84 1.31
N ASN A 25 -0.23 -1.98 1.92
CA ASN A 25 0.82 -2.42 2.86
C ASN A 25 0.24 -3.16 4.06
N GLY A 26 -0.91 -2.72 4.59
CA GLY A 26 -1.62 -3.41 5.65
C GLY A 26 -2.09 -4.81 5.21
N TYR A 27 -2.62 -4.93 4.00
CA TYR A 27 -3.12 -6.19 3.44
C TYR A 27 -2.02 -7.21 3.19
N VAL A 28 -0.87 -6.80 2.66
CA VAL A 28 0.25 -7.71 2.34
C VAL A 28 1.19 -7.97 3.53
N ARG A 29 0.97 -7.34 4.68
CA ARG A 29 1.87 -7.43 5.85
C ARG A 29 2.20 -8.87 6.24
N ASP A 30 1.20 -9.73 6.36
CA ASP A 30 1.40 -11.12 6.79
C ASP A 30 2.08 -11.97 5.71
N VAL A 31 1.86 -11.63 4.43
CA VAL A 31 2.55 -12.26 3.30
C VAL A 31 4.03 -11.89 3.33
N ILE A 32 4.35 -10.60 3.55
CA ILE A 32 5.73 -10.14 3.64
C ILE A 32 6.45 -10.73 4.86
N ASN A 33 5.76 -10.88 5.99
CA ASN A 33 6.33 -11.51 7.18
C ASN A 33 6.64 -13.01 7.01
N GLN A 34 6.01 -13.68 6.04
CA GLN A 34 6.28 -15.07 5.72
C GLN A 34 7.44 -15.23 4.72
N LEU A 35 7.88 -14.15 4.08
CA LEU A 35 9.01 -14.17 3.17
C LEU A 35 10.34 -14.22 3.94
N PRO A 36 11.35 -14.90 3.40
CA PRO A 36 12.71 -14.77 3.90
C PRO A 36 13.15 -13.30 3.87
N MET A 37 13.91 -12.88 4.88
CA MET A 37 14.31 -11.47 5.07
C MET A 37 14.99 -10.84 3.85
N GLU A 38 15.74 -11.65 3.09
CA GLU A 38 16.42 -11.24 1.86
C GLU A 38 15.46 -10.83 0.72
N PHE A 39 14.25 -11.39 0.70
CA PHE A 39 13.21 -11.07 -0.29
C PHE A 39 12.20 -10.05 0.22
N ALA A 40 11.97 -9.99 1.54
CA ALA A 40 10.99 -9.08 2.13
C ALA A 40 11.28 -7.61 1.79
N VAL A 41 12.55 -7.20 1.84
CA VAL A 41 12.97 -5.83 1.51
C VAL A 41 12.74 -5.49 0.04
N GLU A 42 13.00 -6.44 -0.86
CA GLU A 42 12.80 -6.24 -2.30
C GLU A 42 11.32 -6.22 -2.69
N ALA A 43 10.52 -7.11 -2.10
CA ALA A 43 9.08 -7.17 -2.29
C ALA A 43 8.40 -5.86 -1.85
N GLN A 44 8.83 -5.27 -0.73
CA GLN A 44 8.32 -3.96 -0.27
C GLN A 44 8.62 -2.85 -1.28
N LYS A 45 9.83 -2.82 -1.85
CA LYS A 45 10.20 -1.81 -2.85
C LYS A 45 9.41 -1.95 -4.15
N LEU A 46 9.29 -3.18 -4.66
CA LEU A 46 8.51 -3.46 -5.87
C LEU A 46 7.04 -3.07 -5.69
N LEU A 47 6.47 -3.36 -4.51
CA LEU A 47 5.11 -2.97 -4.17
C LEU A 47 4.95 -1.43 -4.20
N ALA A 48 5.87 -0.68 -3.60
CA ALA A 48 5.83 0.78 -3.60
C ALA A 48 5.86 1.37 -5.02
N ILE A 49 6.79 0.89 -5.87
CA ILE A 49 6.92 1.34 -7.27
C ILE A 49 5.65 1.02 -8.07
N SER A 50 5.06 -0.16 -7.85
CA SER A 50 3.81 -0.55 -8.53
C SER A 50 2.62 0.32 -8.14
N LEU A 51 2.62 0.89 -6.94
CA LEU A 51 1.51 1.72 -6.45
C LEU A 51 1.61 3.17 -6.93
N GLU A 52 2.81 3.73 -7.04
CA GLU A 52 3.05 5.04 -7.64
C GLU A 52 2.55 5.13 -9.10
N GLY A 53 2.58 4.02 -9.84
CA GLY A 53 2.10 3.96 -11.23
C GLY A 53 0.63 3.56 -11.41
N SER A 54 -0.08 3.21 -10.33
CA SER A 54 -1.43 2.62 -10.42
C SER A 54 -2.56 3.58 -10.03
N VAL A 55 -2.25 4.79 -9.56
CA VAL A 55 -3.23 5.85 -9.28
C VAL A 55 -3.25 6.78 -10.49
N GLY A 56 -4.14 6.48 -11.43
CA GLY A 56 -4.44 7.27 -12.62
C GLY A 56 -5.92 7.61 -12.69
#